data_AF-A0A815U4C6-F1
#
_entry.id   AF-A0A815U4C6-F1
#
_cell.length_a   1.000
_cell.length_b   1.000
_cell.length_c   1.000
_cell.angle_alpha   90.00
_cell.angle_beta   90.00
_cell.angle_gamma   90.00
#
_symmetry.space_group_name_H-M   'P 1'
#
loop_
_entity.id
_entity.type
_entity.pdbx_description
1 polymer ?
#
loop_
_entity_poly.entity_id
_entity_poly.type
_entity_poly.pdbx_seq_one_letter_code
_entity_poly.pdbx_strand_id
1 'polypeptide(L)'
;MLKESETKKRKLSDETKEETRVFSKRHGLELKLKLKPEKCIGLCRRLKLSKEQKYLYRQNPHLRQVFLEEKKKLVFYCGGDKTFSTTENRLLLPTSGRTPYNSSKTSFQTVKHYGQRKLLMSEIEFLTNVIATAAHSADSQNLLVIYAGAAPGSHTNYLSLMFPQLRFILFDHSEFLAEESDHIKIRREMFTNELAEEYSTMKGNLLFICDIRTFSSYAELEDDVKKDMTSQMQWIKIIKPRASLIKFRLPYTAGQLYFQARSTECRLLVTQDDISKPLIEYDNTDYDSAMFYFSTCTRTMYYEHDYNKGEHIGLDHCYDCRTELFILEQYVRKIKQVKEEDEVKKQVLKLSSDIWDKITSNKQVPSRKR
;
A
#
# COMPACT_ATOMS: atom_id res chain seq x y z
N MET A 1 51.26 -20.04 -19.25
CA MET A 1 50.12 -20.20 -18.31
C MET A 1 50.11 -19.23 -17.12
N LEU A 2 51.03 -18.25 -17.00
CA LEU A 2 51.03 -17.28 -15.87
C LEU A 2 50.51 -15.87 -16.22
N LYS A 3 50.24 -15.55 -17.49
CA LYS A 3 49.73 -14.23 -17.92
C LYS A 3 48.21 -14.11 -18.01
N GLU A 4 47.46 -15.21 -17.96
CA GLU A 4 45.98 -15.18 -18.02
C GLU A 4 45.32 -15.00 -16.64
N SER A 5 46.04 -15.28 -15.54
CA SER A 5 45.51 -15.17 -14.18
C SER A 5 45.53 -13.72 -13.64
N GLU A 6 46.50 -12.90 -14.07
CA GLU A 6 46.60 -11.49 -13.67
C GLU A 6 45.57 -10.60 -14.38
N THR A 7 45.26 -10.89 -15.65
CA THR A 7 44.24 -10.17 -16.44
C THR A 7 42.83 -10.41 -15.88
N LYS A 8 42.58 -11.61 -15.33
CA LYS A 8 41.32 -11.96 -14.65
C LYS A 8 41.17 -11.28 -13.29
N LYS A 9 42.28 -11.11 -12.54
CA LYS A 9 42.30 -10.37 -11.26
C LYS A 9 42.12 -8.86 -11.45
N ARG A 10 42.70 -8.25 -12.49
CA ARG A 10 42.50 -6.82 -12.83
C ARG A 10 41.06 -6.51 -13.27
N LYS A 11 40.46 -7.34 -14.13
CA LYS A 11 39.04 -7.16 -14.51
C LYS A 11 38.08 -7.28 -13.32
N LEU A 12 38.35 -8.18 -12.37
CA LEU A 12 37.54 -8.30 -11.16
C LEU A 12 37.68 -7.10 -10.22
N SER A 13 38.82 -6.39 -10.21
CA SER A 13 39.05 -5.22 -9.36
C SER A 13 38.49 -3.93 -9.92
N ASP A 14 38.39 -3.83 -11.25
CA ASP A 14 37.83 -2.67 -11.92
C ASP A 14 36.28 -2.70 -11.91
N GLU A 15 35.67 -3.90 -12.07
CA GLU A 15 34.22 -4.08 -11.90
C GLU A 15 33.73 -3.78 -10.47
N THR A 16 34.48 -4.17 -9.43
CA THR A 16 34.12 -3.82 -8.04
C THR A 16 34.26 -2.32 -7.78
N LYS A 17 35.26 -1.65 -8.38
CA LYS A 17 35.41 -0.20 -8.26
C LYS A 17 34.27 0.55 -8.95
N GLU A 18 33.77 0.02 -10.06
CA GLU A 18 32.64 0.60 -10.80
C GLU A 18 31.30 0.38 -10.08
N GLU A 19 31.07 -0.82 -9.52
CA GLU A 19 29.92 -1.09 -8.63
C GLU A 19 29.92 -0.21 -7.37
N THR A 20 31.11 0.12 -6.83
CA THR A 20 31.24 1.01 -5.67
C THR A 20 31.04 2.48 -6.05
N ARG A 21 31.42 2.89 -7.27
CA ARG A 21 31.27 4.28 -7.76
C ARG A 21 29.83 4.65 -8.10
N VAL A 22 29.03 3.71 -8.61
CA VAL A 22 27.60 3.96 -8.91
C VAL A 22 26.79 4.14 -7.61
N PHE A 23 27.27 3.57 -6.49
CA PHE A 23 26.62 3.70 -5.19
C PHE A 23 26.99 4.97 -4.39
N SER A 24 28.08 5.69 -4.74
CA SER A 24 28.61 6.77 -3.89
C SER A 24 28.23 8.21 -4.29
N LYS A 25 27.35 8.41 -5.27
CA LYS A 25 26.86 9.75 -5.63
C LYS A 25 25.33 9.80 -5.74
N ARG A 26 24.64 9.68 -4.61
CA ARG A 26 23.38 10.39 -4.32
C ARG A 26 22.97 10.17 -2.86
N HIS A 27 23.19 11.23 -2.09
CA HIS A 27 22.59 11.61 -0.81
C HIS A 27 22.69 10.61 0.36
N GLY A 28 23.58 10.96 1.29
CA GLY A 28 23.69 10.36 2.61
C GLY A 28 22.42 10.55 3.43
N LEU A 29 21.85 9.43 3.87
CA LEU A 29 21.02 9.29 5.05
C LEU A 29 21.05 7.80 5.40
N GLU A 30 22.04 7.43 6.20
CA GLU A 30 22.10 6.14 6.89
C GLU A 30 20.92 6.04 7.86
N LEU A 31 19.92 5.24 7.49
CA LEU A 31 18.91 4.74 8.42
C LEU A 31 19.08 3.22 8.50
N LYS A 32 19.41 2.77 9.71
CA LYS A 32 19.72 1.41 10.14
C LYS A 32 18.77 0.36 9.54
N LEU A 33 19.12 -0.19 8.39
CA LEU A 33 18.72 -1.54 7.97
C LEU A 33 19.79 -2.49 8.51
N LYS A 34 19.38 -3.49 9.32
CA LYS A 34 20.24 -4.65 9.63
C LYS A 34 20.32 -5.57 8.42
N LEU A 35 20.93 -5.05 7.36
CA LEU A 35 21.69 -5.78 6.35
C LEU A 35 22.77 -4.79 5.93
N LYS A 36 23.99 -5.00 6.42
CA LYS A 36 25.14 -4.24 5.89
C LYS A 36 25.16 -4.48 4.37
N PRO A 37 25.22 -3.43 3.53
CA PRO A 37 25.32 -3.58 2.07
C PRO A 37 26.38 -4.60 1.65
N GLU A 38 27.45 -4.70 2.45
CA GLU A 38 28.52 -5.69 2.42
C GLU A 38 28.06 -7.16 2.32
N LYS A 39 26.91 -7.55 2.92
CA LYS A 39 26.37 -8.92 2.84
C LYS A 39 25.68 -9.22 1.49
N CYS A 40 25.28 -8.19 0.74
CA CYS A 40 24.71 -8.34 -0.60
C CYS A 40 25.78 -8.28 -1.70
N ILE A 41 26.96 -7.72 -1.40
CA ILE A 41 28.11 -7.70 -2.31
C ILE A 41 28.58 -9.15 -2.55
N GLY A 42 28.59 -9.59 -3.81
CA GLY A 42 28.98 -10.95 -4.21
C GLY A 42 27.87 -12.02 -4.16
N LEU A 43 26.65 -11.67 -3.74
CA LEU A 43 25.54 -12.61 -3.66
C LEU A 43 25.02 -13.01 -5.06
N CYS A 44 25.00 -12.08 -6.03
CA CYS A 44 24.74 -12.38 -7.44
C CYS A 44 25.72 -13.38 -8.07
N ARG A 45 26.98 -13.41 -7.60
CA ARG A 45 28.00 -14.36 -8.08
C ARG A 45 27.76 -15.77 -7.52
N ARG A 46 27.26 -15.89 -6.29
CA ARG A 46 26.90 -17.16 -5.64
C ARG A 46 25.63 -17.79 -6.21
N LEU A 47 24.65 -16.98 -6.58
CA LEU A 47 23.33 -17.42 -7.05
C LEU A 47 23.27 -17.90 -8.51
N LYS A 48 24.37 -17.90 -9.26
CA LYS A 48 24.45 -18.32 -10.69
C LYS A 48 23.33 -17.75 -11.59
N LEU A 49 22.89 -16.51 -11.32
CA LEU A 49 21.82 -15.86 -12.05
C LEU A 49 22.17 -15.62 -13.53
N SER A 50 21.16 -15.72 -14.42
CA SER A 50 21.27 -15.33 -15.84
C SER A 50 21.56 -13.83 -15.98
N LYS A 51 21.90 -13.36 -17.19
CA LYS A 51 22.17 -11.93 -17.45
C LYS A 51 20.93 -11.08 -17.17
N GLU A 52 19.76 -11.57 -17.59
CA GLU A 52 18.44 -10.97 -17.39
C GLU A 52 18.09 -10.94 -15.90
N GLN A 53 18.30 -12.05 -15.18
CA GLN A 53 18.05 -12.12 -13.74
C GLN A 53 18.97 -11.19 -12.93
N LYS A 54 20.23 -11.01 -13.34
CA LYS A 54 21.15 -10.04 -12.71
C LYS A 54 20.69 -8.60 -12.93
N TYR A 55 20.19 -8.29 -14.12
CA TYR A 55 19.60 -6.98 -14.41
C TYR A 55 18.39 -6.73 -13.51
N LEU A 56 17.43 -7.66 -13.48
CA LEU A 56 16.24 -7.58 -12.62
C LEU A 56 16.61 -7.49 -11.13
N TYR A 57 17.58 -8.27 -10.65
CA TYR A 57 18.07 -8.20 -9.27
C TYR A 57 18.59 -6.80 -8.91
N ARG A 58 19.33 -6.17 -9.82
CA ARG A 58 19.91 -4.84 -9.60
C ARG A 58 18.84 -3.76 -9.61
N GLN A 59 17.92 -3.82 -10.57
CA GLN A 59 16.87 -2.81 -10.78
C GLN A 59 15.70 -2.94 -9.80
N ASN A 60 15.43 -4.13 -9.27
CA ASN A 60 14.22 -4.41 -8.48
C ASN A 60 14.58 -4.77 -7.04
N PRO A 61 14.87 -3.77 -6.17
CA PRO A 61 15.18 -4.01 -4.77
C PRO A 61 14.07 -4.79 -4.05
N HIS A 62 12.81 -4.66 -4.45
CA HIS A 62 11.68 -5.40 -3.88
C HIS A 62 11.67 -6.90 -4.24
N LEU A 63 12.24 -7.27 -5.39
CA LEU A 63 12.33 -8.66 -5.84
C LEU A 63 13.61 -9.35 -5.37
N ARG A 64 14.56 -8.62 -4.74
CA ARG A 64 15.81 -9.19 -4.20
C ARG A 64 15.56 -10.30 -3.19
N GLN A 65 14.44 -10.24 -2.46
CA GLN A 65 14.03 -11.29 -1.53
C GLN A 65 13.84 -12.65 -2.23
N VAL A 66 13.31 -12.68 -3.45
CA VAL A 66 13.10 -13.91 -4.25
C VAL A 66 14.43 -14.61 -4.51
N PHE A 67 15.47 -13.83 -4.78
CA PHE A 67 16.79 -14.34 -5.11
C PHE A 67 17.58 -14.78 -3.86
N LEU A 68 17.22 -14.30 -2.67
CA LEU A 68 17.87 -14.68 -1.40
C LEU A 68 17.43 -16.04 -0.89
N GLU A 69 16.23 -16.49 -1.26
CA GLU A 69 15.78 -17.86 -1.00
C GLU A 69 16.34 -18.76 -2.11
N GLU A 70 17.51 -19.36 -1.88
CA GLU A 70 18.43 -20.07 -2.82
C GLU A 70 17.82 -21.13 -3.78
N LYS A 71 16.49 -21.29 -3.82
CA LYS A 71 15.77 -22.26 -4.65
C LYS A 71 14.58 -21.69 -5.42
N LYS A 72 14.22 -20.40 -5.27
CA LYS A 72 13.07 -19.82 -6.00
C LYS A 72 13.54 -19.25 -7.35
N LYS A 73 13.08 -19.86 -8.44
CA LYS A 73 13.09 -19.21 -9.77
C LYS A 73 12.21 -17.97 -9.69
N LEU A 74 12.59 -16.89 -10.38
CA LEU A 74 11.72 -15.72 -10.53
C LEU A 74 10.41 -16.19 -11.16
N VAL A 75 9.31 -15.99 -10.43
CA VAL A 75 7.97 -16.30 -10.92
C VAL A 75 7.45 -15.05 -11.60
N PHE A 76 7.27 -15.15 -12.91
CA PHE A 76 6.54 -14.14 -13.65
C PHE A 76 5.07 -14.33 -13.33
N TYR A 77 4.38 -13.22 -13.07
CA TYR A 77 2.93 -13.19 -13.13
C TYR A 77 2.55 -13.43 -14.61
N CYS A 78 2.50 -14.70 -14.98
CA CYS A 78 2.05 -15.14 -16.29
C CYS A 78 0.53 -15.09 -16.28
N GLY A 79 -0.04 -13.89 -16.46
CA GLY A 79 -1.48 -13.73 -16.59
C GLY A 79 -2.06 -14.46 -17.81
N GLY A 80 -1.27 -14.92 -18.78
CA GLY A 80 -1.83 -15.26 -20.09
C GLY A 80 -2.61 -14.05 -20.62
N ASP A 81 -3.80 -14.27 -21.18
CA ASP A 81 -4.74 -13.20 -21.58
C ASP A 81 -5.35 -12.40 -20.40
N LYS A 82 -5.01 -12.72 -19.14
CA LYS A 82 -5.60 -12.09 -17.95
C LYS A 82 -4.88 -10.79 -17.58
N THR A 83 -5.65 -9.71 -17.57
CA THR A 83 -5.25 -8.38 -17.13
C THR A 83 -5.27 -8.26 -15.60
N PHE A 84 -4.26 -7.62 -15.02
CA PHE A 84 -4.25 -7.23 -13.61
C PHE A 84 -5.55 -6.50 -13.24
N SER A 85 -6.27 -6.97 -12.23
CA SER A 85 -7.62 -6.50 -11.90
C SER A 85 -7.89 -6.45 -10.40
N THR A 86 -8.96 -5.74 -10.02
CA THR A 86 -9.41 -5.68 -8.62
C THR A 86 -9.74 -7.07 -8.08
N THR A 87 -10.58 -7.83 -8.78
CA THR A 87 -11.08 -9.13 -8.32
C THR A 87 -9.97 -10.17 -8.17
N GLU A 88 -9.03 -10.23 -9.13
CA GLU A 88 -7.98 -11.25 -9.10
C GLU A 88 -6.77 -10.86 -8.24
N ASN A 89 -6.44 -9.57 -8.14
CA ASN A 89 -5.17 -9.14 -7.55
C ASN A 89 -5.29 -8.25 -6.32
N ARG A 90 -6.45 -7.62 -6.08
CA ARG A 90 -6.62 -6.66 -4.98
C ARG A 90 -7.48 -7.21 -3.84
N LEU A 91 -8.39 -8.15 -4.12
CA LEU A 91 -9.24 -8.78 -3.12
C LEU A 91 -8.60 -10.03 -2.52
N LEU A 92 -8.74 -10.20 -1.20
CA LEU A 92 -8.54 -11.48 -0.53
C LEU A 92 -9.82 -12.31 -0.65
N LEU A 93 -9.77 -13.37 -1.44
CA LEU A 93 -10.91 -14.25 -1.75
C LEU A 93 -10.72 -15.65 -1.14
N PRO A 94 -11.78 -16.44 -0.98
CA PRO A 94 -11.66 -17.87 -0.65
C PRO A 94 -10.78 -18.67 -1.63
N THR A 95 -10.65 -18.18 -2.87
CA THR A 95 -9.82 -18.77 -3.93
C THR A 95 -8.36 -18.28 -3.93
N SER A 96 -8.00 -17.29 -3.11
CA SER A 96 -6.60 -16.84 -2.97
C SER A 96 -5.69 -17.97 -2.46
N GLY A 97 -4.39 -17.90 -2.73
CA GLY A 97 -3.46 -18.93 -2.23
C GLY A 97 -3.34 -18.93 -0.71
N ARG A 98 -3.15 -20.11 -0.11
CA ARG A 98 -2.82 -20.29 1.32
C ARG A 98 -1.49 -21.03 1.44
N THR A 99 -0.69 -20.67 2.44
CA THR A 99 0.48 -21.45 2.86
C THR A 99 0.58 -21.40 4.37
N PRO A 100 0.76 -22.54 5.05
CA PRO A 100 0.86 -22.58 6.51
C PRO A 100 1.88 -21.57 7.02
N TYR A 101 1.47 -20.80 8.02
CA TYR A 101 2.35 -19.81 8.64
C TYR A 101 3.59 -20.49 9.21
N ASN A 102 4.77 -19.99 8.88
CA ASN A 102 6.04 -20.53 9.38
C ASN A 102 6.91 -19.42 9.96
N SER A 103 6.89 -19.30 11.29
CA SER A 103 7.65 -18.29 12.06
C SER A 103 9.18 -18.47 11.99
N SER A 104 9.66 -19.66 11.61
CA SER A 104 11.11 -19.93 11.49
C SER A 104 11.72 -19.36 10.21
N LYS A 105 10.89 -19.05 9.20
CA LYS A 105 11.32 -18.29 8.01
C LYS A 105 11.38 -16.81 8.36
N THR A 106 12.53 -16.37 8.86
CA THR A 106 12.84 -14.94 8.91
C THR A 106 12.82 -14.40 7.48
N SER A 107 11.72 -13.76 7.10
CA SER A 107 11.58 -13.16 5.78
C SER A 107 12.49 -11.94 5.70
N PHE A 108 13.42 -11.95 4.74
CA PHE A 108 14.27 -10.79 4.48
C PHE A 108 13.40 -9.63 3.98
N GLN A 109 13.12 -8.66 4.84
CA GLN A 109 12.44 -7.44 4.40
C GLN A 109 13.41 -6.57 3.62
N THR A 110 13.27 -6.59 2.29
CA THR A 110 14.06 -5.77 1.35
C THR A 110 13.35 -4.48 0.97
N VAL A 111 12.10 -4.30 1.42
CA VAL A 111 11.21 -3.19 1.06
C VAL A 111 11.16 -2.15 2.19
N LYS A 112 11.31 -0.87 1.86
CA LYS A 112 11.07 0.24 2.81
C LYS A 112 9.57 0.41 3.06
N HIS A 113 9.20 0.54 4.33
CA HIS A 113 7.82 0.82 4.75
C HIS A 113 7.50 2.31 4.54
N TYR A 114 6.77 2.63 3.46
CA TYR A 114 6.28 3.99 3.20
C TYR A 114 4.84 4.13 3.67
N GLY A 115 4.66 4.22 5.00
CA GLY A 115 3.35 4.19 5.65
C GLY A 115 2.31 5.14 5.04
N GLN A 116 2.69 6.39 4.73
CA GLN A 116 1.77 7.38 4.16
C GLN A 116 1.39 7.08 2.71
N ARG A 117 2.32 6.58 1.88
CA ARG A 117 2.01 6.16 0.51
C ARG A 117 1.10 4.95 0.47
N LYS A 118 1.27 4.02 1.42
CA LYS A 118 0.36 2.87 1.59
C LYS A 118 -1.08 3.35 1.82
N LEU A 119 -1.28 4.27 2.77
CA LEU A 119 -2.59 4.81 3.11
C LEU A 119 -3.22 5.49 1.89
N LEU A 120 -2.48 6.41 1.29
CA LEU A 120 -2.91 7.16 0.11
C LEU A 120 -3.39 6.24 -1.04
N MET A 121 -2.68 5.14 -1.31
CA MET A 121 -3.09 4.21 -2.38
C MET A 121 -4.43 3.54 -2.09
N SER A 122 -4.65 3.08 -0.86
CA SER A 122 -5.93 2.46 -0.49
C SER A 122 -7.09 3.46 -0.53
N GLU A 123 -6.84 4.71 -0.15
CA GLU A 123 -7.85 5.76 -0.17
C GLU A 123 -8.19 6.22 -1.60
N ILE A 124 -7.20 6.38 -2.48
CA ILE A 124 -7.44 6.68 -3.90
C ILE A 124 -8.27 5.56 -4.54
N GLU A 125 -7.92 4.29 -4.29
CA GLU A 125 -8.66 3.13 -4.81
C GLU A 125 -10.11 3.14 -4.31
N PHE A 126 -10.30 3.35 -3.00
CA PHE A 126 -11.62 3.44 -2.37
C PHE A 126 -12.47 4.56 -2.96
N LEU A 127 -11.99 5.80 -2.91
CA LEU A 127 -12.72 6.98 -3.36
C LEU A 127 -13.01 6.91 -4.87
N THR A 128 -12.04 6.45 -5.67
CA THR A 128 -12.24 6.27 -7.11
C THR A 128 -13.39 5.31 -7.39
N ASN A 129 -13.42 4.15 -6.73
CA ASN A 129 -14.44 3.14 -6.98
C ASN A 129 -15.82 3.60 -6.53
N VAL A 130 -15.93 4.23 -5.35
CA VAL A 130 -17.23 4.69 -4.84
C VAL A 130 -17.77 5.87 -5.63
N ILE A 131 -16.93 6.82 -6.05
CA ILE A 131 -17.38 7.96 -6.85
C ILE A 131 -17.77 7.49 -8.25
N ALA A 132 -17.01 6.58 -8.86
CA ALA A 132 -17.32 6.07 -10.19
C ALA A 132 -18.66 5.34 -10.23
N THR A 133 -19.02 4.61 -9.18
CA THR A 133 -20.33 3.94 -9.09
C THR A 133 -21.45 4.91 -8.69
N ALA A 134 -21.14 5.96 -7.92
CA ALA A 134 -22.11 6.97 -7.52
C ALA A 134 -22.50 7.93 -8.66
N ALA A 135 -21.61 8.19 -9.63
CA ALA A 135 -21.73 9.21 -10.69
C ALA A 135 -23.04 9.20 -11.51
N HIS A 136 -23.85 8.14 -11.43
CA HIS A 136 -25.18 8.05 -12.05
C HIS A 136 -26.34 8.50 -11.15
N SER A 137 -26.05 8.93 -9.91
CA SER A 137 -27.03 9.47 -8.97
C SER A 137 -26.87 10.98 -8.81
N ALA A 138 -28.00 11.71 -8.83
CA ALA A 138 -28.06 13.17 -8.70
C ALA A 138 -27.41 13.72 -7.40
N ASP A 139 -27.16 12.85 -6.41
CA ASP A 139 -26.57 13.17 -5.10
C ASP A 139 -25.03 13.17 -5.05
N SER A 140 -24.33 12.87 -6.16
CA SER A 140 -22.86 12.71 -6.18
C SER A 140 -22.07 14.00 -5.99
N GLN A 141 -22.72 15.16 -6.05
CA GLN A 141 -22.07 16.48 -6.05
C GLN A 141 -21.68 16.98 -4.65
N ASN A 142 -22.11 16.31 -3.57
CA ASN A 142 -21.93 16.79 -2.19
C ASN A 142 -21.53 15.69 -1.18
N LEU A 143 -20.62 14.79 -1.58
CA LEU A 143 -20.12 13.75 -0.67
C LEU A 143 -19.21 14.33 0.41
N LEU A 144 -19.51 14.03 1.68
CA LEU A 144 -18.62 14.30 2.80
C LEU A 144 -17.80 13.06 3.16
N VAL A 145 -16.50 13.23 3.36
CA VAL A 145 -15.62 12.21 3.93
C VAL A 145 -15.41 12.53 5.40
N ILE A 146 -15.79 11.59 6.28
CA ILE A 146 -15.34 11.60 7.67
C ILE A 146 -14.15 10.65 7.78
N TYR A 147 -13.02 11.16 8.25
CA TYR A 147 -11.82 10.38 8.50
C TYR A 147 -11.52 10.35 10.00
N ALA A 148 -11.81 9.23 10.67
CA ALA A 148 -11.45 8.96 12.06
C ALA A 148 -10.06 8.30 12.18
N GLY A 149 -9.24 8.79 13.12
CA GLY A 149 -7.85 8.35 13.26
C GLY A 149 -6.97 8.89 12.14
N ALA A 150 -7.16 10.16 11.77
CA ALA A 150 -6.57 10.76 10.58
C ALA A 150 -5.15 11.32 10.80
N ALA A 151 -4.71 11.53 12.04
CA ALA A 151 -3.39 12.12 12.30
C ALA A 151 -2.24 11.12 12.03
N PRO A 152 -1.05 11.59 11.60
CA PRO A 152 -0.72 12.98 11.31
C PRO A 152 -1.28 13.51 9.97
N GLY A 153 -1.86 12.65 9.13
CA GLY A 153 -2.60 13.08 7.93
C GLY A 153 -1.78 13.76 6.84
N SER A 154 -0.45 13.57 6.80
CA SER A 154 0.42 14.32 5.88
C SER A 154 0.15 14.09 4.38
N HIS A 155 -0.59 13.04 4.03
CA HIS A 155 -1.03 12.79 2.66
C HIS A 155 -2.44 13.35 2.36
N THR A 156 -3.20 13.77 3.37
CA THR A 156 -4.63 14.09 3.23
C THR A 156 -4.85 15.38 2.45
N ASN A 157 -3.99 16.39 2.58
CA ASN A 157 -4.04 17.58 1.70
C ASN A 157 -3.86 17.17 0.24
N TYR A 158 -2.92 16.29 -0.07
CA TYR A 158 -2.73 15.79 -1.45
C TYR A 158 -3.95 15.00 -1.94
N LEU A 159 -4.53 14.15 -1.07
CA LEU A 159 -5.76 13.42 -1.39
C LEU A 159 -6.92 14.38 -1.72
N SER A 160 -7.11 15.45 -0.95
CA SER A 160 -8.16 16.44 -1.22
C SER A 160 -8.00 17.14 -2.56
N LEU A 161 -6.76 17.40 -3.00
CA LEU A 161 -6.48 17.96 -4.32
C LEU A 161 -6.80 16.98 -5.46
N MET A 162 -6.67 15.67 -5.21
CA MET A 162 -7.05 14.65 -6.20
C MET A 162 -8.56 14.49 -6.34
N PHE A 163 -9.32 14.83 -5.30
CA PHE A 163 -10.77 14.69 -5.24
C PHE A 163 -11.43 16.02 -4.82
N PRO A 164 -11.33 17.08 -5.65
CA PRO A 164 -11.83 18.42 -5.31
C PRO A 164 -13.36 18.48 -5.12
N GLN A 165 -14.10 17.48 -5.60
CA GLN A 165 -15.54 17.36 -5.39
C GLN A 165 -15.92 16.89 -3.97
N LEU A 166 -14.96 16.46 -3.16
CA LEU A 166 -15.19 15.98 -1.80
C LEU A 166 -14.88 17.08 -0.79
N ARG A 167 -15.54 17.00 0.36
CA ARG A 167 -15.17 17.72 1.58
C ARG A 167 -14.74 16.71 2.64
N PHE A 168 -13.73 17.05 3.44
CA PHE A 168 -13.17 16.17 4.46
C PHE A 168 -13.34 16.79 5.85
N ILE A 169 -13.71 15.97 6.82
CA ILE A 169 -13.58 16.27 8.25
C ILE A 169 -12.66 15.23 8.86
N LEU A 170 -11.51 15.69 9.36
CA LEU A 170 -10.47 14.84 9.93
C LEU A 170 -10.58 14.87 11.46
N PHE A 171 -10.71 13.69 12.06
CA PHE A 171 -10.81 13.51 13.50
C PHE A 171 -9.59 12.75 14.03
N ASP A 172 -8.89 13.36 14.97
CA ASP A 172 -7.87 12.71 15.79
C ASP A 172 -7.54 13.59 17.00
N HIS A 173 -7.16 13.00 18.12
CA HIS A 173 -6.64 13.75 19.28
C HIS A 173 -5.18 14.18 19.07
N SER A 174 -4.45 13.47 18.21
CA SER A 174 -3.02 13.71 17.94
C SER A 174 -2.81 14.93 17.04
N GLU A 175 -1.56 15.40 17.00
CA GLU A 175 -1.17 16.54 16.18
C GLU A 175 -1.22 16.22 14.67
N PHE A 176 -1.83 17.14 13.91
CA PHE A 176 -1.93 17.05 12.46
C PHE A 176 -0.76 17.75 11.77
N LEU A 177 -0.19 17.06 10.79
CA LEU A 177 0.62 17.67 9.73
C LEU A 177 -0.24 18.09 8.54
N ALA A 178 -1.51 17.64 8.47
CA ALA A 178 -2.48 18.15 7.54
C ALA A 178 -2.85 19.60 7.87
N GLU A 179 -3.12 20.40 6.85
CA GLU A 179 -3.56 21.80 6.98
C GLU A 179 -5.04 21.93 6.61
N GLU A 180 -5.76 22.82 7.30
CA GLU A 180 -7.14 23.16 6.93
C GLU A 180 -7.18 23.88 5.58
N SER A 181 -8.30 23.73 4.88
CA SER A 181 -8.60 24.40 3.60
C SER A 181 -10.10 24.44 3.37
N ASP A 182 -10.55 25.03 2.27
CA ASP A 182 -11.96 25.01 1.88
C ASP A 182 -12.55 23.58 1.75
N HIS A 183 -11.67 22.58 1.54
CA HIS A 183 -12.04 21.18 1.41
C HIS A 183 -11.71 20.33 2.64
N ILE A 184 -10.99 20.85 3.63
CA ILE A 184 -10.54 20.10 4.81
C ILE A 184 -10.83 20.90 6.08
N LYS A 185 -11.63 20.31 6.97
CA LYS A 185 -11.79 20.75 8.36
C LYS A 185 -11.11 19.76 9.31
N ILE A 186 -10.43 20.26 10.34
CA ILE A 186 -9.76 19.43 11.34
C ILE A 186 -10.49 19.57 12.68
N ARG A 187 -10.81 18.44 13.30
CA ARG A 187 -11.37 18.34 14.65
C ARG A 187 -10.40 17.56 15.54
N ARG A 188 -9.77 18.27 16.48
CA ARG A 188 -8.75 17.71 17.39
C ARG A 188 -9.37 16.97 18.58
N GLU A 189 -10.14 15.93 18.28
CA GLU A 189 -10.84 15.11 19.26
C GLU A 189 -10.95 13.66 18.78
N MET A 190 -11.16 12.74 19.72
CA MET A 190 -11.44 11.35 19.39
C MET A 190 -12.82 11.24 18.73
N PHE A 191 -12.95 10.39 17.72
CA PHE A 191 -14.27 10.07 17.16
C PHE A 191 -15.04 9.17 18.14
N THR A 192 -16.30 9.50 18.41
CA THR A 192 -17.13 8.81 19.42
C THR A 192 -18.50 8.42 18.86
N ASN A 193 -19.30 7.70 19.66
CA ASN A 193 -20.67 7.36 19.28
C ASN A 193 -21.56 8.59 19.18
N GLU A 194 -21.34 9.60 20.03
CA GLU A 194 -22.06 10.87 19.99
C GLU A 194 -21.78 11.62 18.69
N LEU A 195 -20.51 11.68 18.26
CA LEU A 195 -20.14 12.23 16.97
C LEU A 195 -20.71 11.41 15.80
N ALA A 196 -20.72 10.08 15.91
CA ALA A 196 -21.36 9.24 14.90
C ALA A 196 -22.85 9.56 14.74
N GLU A 197 -23.56 9.83 15.85
CA GLU A 197 -24.98 10.24 15.83
C GLU A 197 -25.18 11.62 15.20
N GLU A 198 -24.28 12.59 15.42
CA GLU A 198 -24.32 13.91 14.76
C GLU A 198 -24.38 13.79 13.23
N TYR A 199 -23.73 12.76 12.67
CA TYR A 199 -23.63 12.54 11.23
C TYR A 199 -24.60 11.48 10.67
N SER A 200 -25.44 10.86 11.51
CA SER A 200 -26.40 9.82 11.11
C SER A 200 -27.44 10.31 10.11
N THR A 201 -27.77 11.60 10.15
CA THR A 201 -28.72 12.24 9.23
C THR A 201 -28.19 12.39 7.80
N MET A 202 -26.87 12.25 7.59
CA MET A 202 -26.23 12.32 6.28
C MET A 202 -26.13 10.96 5.58
N LYS A 203 -26.96 10.00 5.98
CA LYS A 203 -27.04 8.66 5.40
C LYS A 203 -27.00 8.71 3.87
N GLY A 204 -26.12 7.91 3.27
CA GLY A 204 -25.93 7.88 1.82
C GLY A 204 -25.05 9.01 1.26
N ASN A 205 -25.02 10.21 1.85
CA ASN A 205 -24.17 11.31 1.36
C ASN A 205 -22.81 11.42 2.07
N LEU A 206 -22.45 10.36 2.80
CA LEU A 206 -21.22 10.29 3.60
C LEU A 206 -20.39 9.06 3.22
N LEU A 207 -19.08 9.27 3.10
CA LEU A 207 -18.05 8.25 3.02
C LEU A 207 -17.27 8.22 4.35
N PHE A 208 -17.01 7.03 4.86
CA PHE A 208 -16.33 6.87 6.16
C PHE A 208 -14.97 6.22 5.97
N ILE A 209 -13.91 6.84 6.47
CA ILE A 209 -12.55 6.29 6.50
C ILE A 209 -12.13 6.18 7.96
N CYS A 210 -11.64 5.02 8.37
CA CYS A 210 -11.22 4.80 9.75
C CYS A 210 -9.88 4.08 9.84
N ASP A 211 -8.89 4.73 10.45
CA ASP A 211 -7.57 4.14 10.75
C ASP A 211 -7.19 4.28 12.23
N ILE A 212 -8.18 4.27 13.13
CA ILE A 212 -7.94 4.28 14.58
C ILE A 212 -7.03 3.12 15.00
N ARG A 213 -6.20 3.40 16.01
CA ARG A 213 -5.32 2.42 16.66
C ARG A 213 -5.17 2.80 18.11
N THR A 214 -5.71 1.98 19.00
CA THR A 214 -5.44 2.06 20.42
C THR A 214 -4.21 1.22 20.75
N PHE A 215 -3.32 1.74 21.59
CA PHE A 215 -2.21 0.99 22.15
C PHE A 215 -2.00 1.41 23.60
N SER A 216 -2.55 0.60 24.49
CA SER A 216 -2.41 0.77 25.94
C SER A 216 -1.13 0.07 26.42
N SER A 217 -1.01 -1.22 26.11
CA SER A 217 0.16 -2.04 26.44
C SER A 217 0.23 -3.29 25.55
N TYR A 218 1.37 -3.99 25.54
CA TYR A 218 1.47 -5.27 24.84
C TYR A 218 0.56 -6.36 25.44
N ALA A 219 0.28 -6.29 26.74
CA ALA A 219 -0.59 -7.24 27.42
C ALA A 219 -2.06 -7.07 27.00
N GLU A 220 -2.46 -5.84 26.67
CA GLU A 220 -3.84 -5.48 26.33
C GLU A 220 -4.07 -5.37 24.82
N LEU A 221 -3.05 -5.66 23.99
CA LEU A 221 -3.09 -5.43 22.55
C LEU A 221 -4.30 -6.10 21.87
N GLU A 222 -4.63 -7.33 22.25
CA GLU A 222 -5.79 -8.05 21.69
C GLU A 222 -7.12 -7.42 22.09
N ASP A 223 -7.21 -6.90 23.31
CA ASP A 223 -8.43 -6.24 23.81
C ASP A 223 -8.59 -4.85 23.19
N ASP A 224 -7.50 -4.11 23.01
CA ASP A 224 -7.48 -2.84 22.27
C ASP A 224 -7.92 -3.05 20.82
N VAL A 225 -7.43 -4.11 20.16
CA VAL A 225 -7.85 -4.47 18.80
C VAL A 225 -9.35 -4.79 18.75
N LYS A 226 -9.88 -5.57 19.69
CA LYS A 226 -11.32 -5.87 19.76
C LYS A 226 -12.16 -4.61 19.99
N LYS A 227 -11.71 -3.71 20.86
CA LYS A 227 -12.38 -2.41 21.11
C LYS A 227 -12.40 -1.56 19.85
N ASP A 228 -11.25 -1.39 19.18
CA ASP A 228 -11.15 -0.65 17.92
C ASP A 228 -12.10 -1.23 16.86
N MET A 229 -12.10 -2.55 16.65
CA MET A 229 -12.98 -3.21 15.69
C MET A 229 -14.47 -3.04 16.05
N THR A 230 -14.81 -3.11 17.34
CA THR A 230 -16.18 -2.90 17.84
C THR A 230 -16.64 -1.45 17.59
N SER A 231 -15.81 -0.47 17.91
CA SER A 231 -16.11 0.95 17.69
C SER A 231 -16.32 1.25 16.20
N GLN A 232 -15.42 0.76 15.33
CA GLN A 232 -15.57 0.91 13.88
C GLN A 232 -16.91 0.34 13.39
N MET A 233 -17.30 -0.86 13.85
CA MET A 233 -18.58 -1.46 13.49
C MET A 233 -19.77 -0.64 14.02
N GLN A 234 -19.72 -0.16 15.26
CA GLN A 234 -20.78 0.65 15.86
C GLN A 234 -20.98 1.96 15.07
N TRP A 235 -19.91 2.67 14.75
CA TRP A 235 -19.98 3.91 13.98
C TRP A 235 -20.57 3.70 12.59
N ILE A 236 -20.22 2.61 11.91
CA ILE A 236 -20.83 2.27 10.61
C ILE A 236 -22.34 2.00 10.76
N LYS A 237 -22.75 1.31 11.83
CA LYS A 237 -24.18 1.01 12.09
C LYS A 237 -24.99 2.26 12.45
N ILE A 238 -24.38 3.21 13.16
CA ILE A 238 -24.98 4.50 13.50
C ILE A 238 -25.08 5.39 12.25
N ILE A 239 -23.96 5.64 11.59
CA ILE A 239 -23.86 6.61 10.48
C ILE A 239 -24.54 6.09 9.21
N LYS A 240 -24.48 4.78 8.95
CA LYS A 240 -24.95 4.12 7.72
C LYS A 240 -24.40 4.79 6.45
N PRO A 241 -23.06 4.98 6.36
CA PRO A 241 -22.42 5.65 5.22
C PRO A 241 -22.71 4.91 3.91
N ARG A 242 -22.53 5.60 2.79
CA ARG A 242 -22.62 4.96 1.45
C ARG A 242 -21.58 3.87 1.28
N ALA A 243 -20.36 4.14 1.75
CA ALA A 243 -19.31 3.14 1.88
C ALA A 243 -18.31 3.53 2.97
N SER A 244 -17.64 2.51 3.52
CA SER A 244 -16.61 2.67 4.54
C SER A 244 -15.33 1.94 4.16
N LEU A 245 -14.18 2.57 4.39
CA LEU A 245 -12.86 1.94 4.34
C LEU A 245 -12.27 1.92 5.76
N ILE A 246 -12.19 0.75 6.37
CA ILE A 246 -11.72 0.64 7.76
C ILE A 246 -10.46 -0.21 7.90
N LYS A 247 -9.70 0.05 8.97
CA LYS A 247 -8.61 -0.83 9.39
C LYS A 247 -9.19 -2.19 9.76
N PHE A 248 -8.66 -3.22 9.13
CA PHE A 248 -9.05 -4.59 9.45
C PHE A 248 -8.02 -5.23 10.36
N ARG A 249 -8.51 -5.80 11.46
CA ARG A 249 -7.86 -6.79 12.32
C ARG A 249 -8.93 -7.80 12.74
N LEU A 250 -8.52 -9.03 13.00
CA LEU A 250 -9.42 -10.08 13.50
C LEU A 250 -9.90 -9.69 14.92
N PRO A 251 -11.10 -10.08 15.40
CA PRO A 251 -12.10 -10.97 14.81
C PRO A 251 -13.44 -10.27 14.48
N TYR A 252 -14.24 -10.85 13.55
CA TYR A 252 -15.63 -10.50 13.18
C TYR A 252 -15.86 -9.31 12.22
N THR A 253 -16.19 -9.57 10.94
CA THR A 253 -16.71 -8.53 10.02
C THR A 253 -17.50 -9.10 8.84
N ALA A 254 -18.34 -8.30 8.16
CA ALA A 254 -18.84 -8.59 6.81
C ALA A 254 -18.31 -7.53 5.83
N GLY A 255 -18.08 -7.90 4.55
CA GLY A 255 -17.58 -6.99 3.52
C GLY A 255 -16.42 -7.56 2.71
N GLN A 256 -15.77 -6.73 1.90
CA GLN A 256 -14.67 -7.14 1.03
C GLN A 256 -13.30 -6.76 1.60
N LEU A 257 -12.39 -7.72 1.71
CA LEU A 257 -11.01 -7.49 2.16
C LEU A 257 -10.10 -7.12 0.98
N TYR A 258 -9.51 -5.93 1.04
CA TYR A 258 -8.54 -5.43 0.07
C TYR A 258 -7.12 -5.56 0.61
N PHE A 259 -6.21 -6.15 -0.18
CA PHE A 259 -4.78 -6.11 0.08
C PHE A 259 -4.27 -4.67 0.02
N GLN A 260 -3.55 -4.20 1.03
CA GLN A 260 -2.90 -2.88 0.95
C GLN A 260 -1.58 -2.98 0.19
N ALA A 261 -1.37 -2.10 -0.80
CA ALA A 261 -0.07 -1.95 -1.46
C ALA A 261 1.00 -1.66 -0.40
N ARG A 262 2.16 -2.31 -0.49
CA ARG A 262 3.30 -2.10 0.43
C ARG A 262 3.01 -2.48 1.89
N SER A 263 2.12 -3.45 2.12
CA SER A 263 1.69 -3.88 3.46
C SER A 263 1.54 -5.39 3.57
N THR A 264 1.41 -5.85 4.81
CA THR A 264 0.91 -7.18 5.18
C THR A 264 -0.43 -7.09 5.93
N GLU A 265 -1.07 -5.92 5.89
CA GLU A 265 -2.41 -5.68 6.45
C GLU A 265 -3.43 -5.52 5.32
N CYS A 266 -4.68 -5.93 5.57
CA CYS A 266 -5.81 -5.66 4.69
C CYS A 266 -6.57 -4.39 5.13
N ARG A 267 -7.37 -3.82 4.24
CA ARG A 267 -8.48 -2.92 4.61
C ARG A 267 -9.79 -3.63 4.34
N LEU A 268 -10.80 -3.34 5.15
CA LEU A 268 -12.14 -3.82 4.89
C LEU A 268 -12.95 -2.69 4.24
N LEU A 269 -13.52 -3.00 3.08
CA LEU A 269 -14.53 -2.19 2.42
C LEU A 269 -15.92 -2.70 2.85
N VAL A 270 -16.74 -1.79 3.37
CA VAL A 270 -18.13 -2.06 3.77
C VAL A 270 -19.04 -1.10 3.02
N THR A 271 -19.85 -1.60 2.10
CA THR A 271 -20.88 -0.78 1.44
C THR A 271 -22.11 -0.66 2.31
N GLN A 272 -23.00 0.29 1.99
CA GLN A 272 -24.27 0.43 2.70
C GLN A 272 -25.08 -0.89 2.74
N ASP A 273 -25.08 -1.65 1.64
CA ASP A 273 -25.74 -2.96 1.55
C ASP A 273 -25.11 -4.04 2.42
N ASP A 274 -23.83 -3.90 2.78
CA ASP A 274 -23.14 -4.86 3.64
C ASP A 274 -23.57 -4.72 5.10
N ILE A 275 -24.06 -3.54 5.52
CA ILE A 275 -24.42 -3.24 6.91
C ILE A 275 -25.54 -4.16 7.42
N SER A 276 -26.45 -4.57 6.53
CA SER A 276 -27.56 -5.48 6.86
C SER A 276 -27.20 -6.96 6.72
N LYS A 277 -26.01 -7.31 6.20
CA LYS A 277 -25.62 -8.71 6.03
C LYS A 277 -25.15 -9.32 7.35
N PRO A 278 -25.30 -10.65 7.53
CA PRO A 278 -24.71 -11.34 8.67
C PRO A 278 -23.20 -11.13 8.74
N LEU A 279 -22.67 -10.98 9.97
CA LEU A 279 -21.22 -10.91 10.19
C LEU A 279 -20.56 -12.23 9.75
N ILE A 280 -19.38 -12.13 9.14
CA ILE A 280 -18.53 -13.26 8.82
C ILE A 280 -17.50 -13.42 9.94
N GLU A 281 -17.45 -14.62 10.50
CA GLU A 281 -16.37 -15.03 11.38
C GLU A 281 -15.20 -15.53 10.53
N TYR A 282 -14.02 -14.94 10.75
CA TYR A 282 -12.81 -15.32 10.03
C TYR A 282 -12.00 -16.29 10.89
N ASP A 283 -11.55 -17.39 10.28
CA ASP A 283 -10.56 -18.27 10.88
C ASP A 283 -9.19 -17.58 10.86
N ASN A 284 -8.62 -17.32 12.04
CA ASN A 284 -7.32 -16.65 12.19
C ASN A 284 -6.21 -17.42 11.47
N THR A 285 -6.25 -18.76 11.49
CA THR A 285 -5.26 -19.63 10.85
C THR A 285 -5.37 -19.58 9.33
N ASP A 286 -6.59 -19.57 8.77
CA ASP A 286 -6.78 -19.39 7.32
C ASP A 286 -6.32 -18.01 6.88
N TYR A 287 -6.73 -16.96 7.61
CA TYR A 287 -6.34 -15.59 7.33
C TYR A 287 -4.82 -15.41 7.35
N ASP A 288 -4.15 -15.87 8.40
CA ASP A 288 -2.69 -15.80 8.52
C ASP A 288 -2.00 -16.59 7.40
N SER A 289 -2.53 -17.76 7.04
CA SER A 289 -2.01 -18.57 5.94
C SER A 289 -2.16 -17.90 4.57
N ALA A 290 -3.26 -17.19 4.35
CA ALA A 290 -3.49 -16.43 3.12
C ALA A 290 -2.61 -15.17 3.05
N MET A 291 -2.48 -14.43 4.15
CA MET A 291 -1.61 -13.26 4.23
C MET A 291 -0.13 -13.62 4.12
N PHE A 292 0.27 -14.78 4.67
CA PHE A 292 1.61 -15.32 4.51
C PHE A 292 1.90 -15.71 3.05
N TYR A 293 0.96 -16.38 2.37
CA TYR A 293 1.07 -16.68 0.95
C TYR A 293 1.20 -15.39 0.13
N PHE A 294 0.32 -14.42 0.34
CA PHE A 294 0.36 -13.14 -0.36
C PHE A 294 1.73 -12.48 -0.21
N SER A 295 2.24 -12.40 1.02
CA SER A 295 3.50 -11.71 1.33
C SER A 295 4.75 -12.41 0.79
N THR A 296 4.74 -13.75 0.69
CA THR A 296 5.94 -14.56 0.35
C THR A 296 5.91 -15.20 -1.04
N CYS A 297 4.76 -15.17 -1.70
CA CYS A 297 4.54 -15.66 -3.05
C CYS A 297 4.06 -14.50 -3.93
N THR A 298 2.78 -14.09 -3.81
CA THR A 298 2.14 -13.13 -4.72
C THR A 298 2.90 -11.82 -4.82
N ARG A 299 3.18 -11.17 -3.69
CA ARG A 299 3.84 -9.86 -3.64
C ARG A 299 5.26 -9.88 -4.20
N THR A 300 5.87 -11.06 -4.25
CA THR A 300 7.24 -11.29 -4.73
C THR A 300 7.31 -11.76 -6.18
N MET A 301 6.18 -11.85 -6.89
CA MET A 301 6.17 -12.15 -8.33
C MET A 301 6.61 -10.93 -9.16
N TYR A 302 7.06 -11.18 -10.38
CA TYR A 302 7.35 -10.14 -11.37
C TYR A 302 6.08 -9.80 -12.15
N TYR A 303 5.70 -8.52 -12.14
CA TYR A 303 4.52 -7.97 -12.81
C TYR A 303 4.94 -7.10 -13.98
N GLU A 304 4.83 -7.65 -15.19
CA GLU A 304 5.18 -6.92 -16.40
C GLU A 304 4.25 -5.72 -16.60
N HIS A 305 4.83 -4.59 -16.98
CA HIS A 305 4.12 -3.37 -17.35
C HIS A 305 5.04 -2.50 -18.22
N ASP A 306 4.49 -1.69 -19.10
CA ASP A 306 5.26 -0.86 -20.03
C ASP A 306 5.51 0.57 -19.50
N TYR A 307 5.13 0.83 -18.25
CA TYR A 307 5.42 2.05 -17.48
C TYR A 307 6.89 2.16 -17.04
N ASN A 308 7.84 1.91 -17.93
CA ASN A 308 9.20 2.42 -17.86
C ASN A 308 10.10 1.80 -18.92
N LYS A 309 10.80 2.65 -19.66
CA LYS A 309 12.12 2.34 -20.21
C LYS A 309 13.24 2.90 -19.31
N GLY A 310 13.07 2.84 -17.98
CA GLY A 310 14.17 3.05 -17.01
C GLY A 310 14.33 4.44 -16.38
N GLU A 311 13.34 5.33 -16.44
CA GLU A 311 13.49 6.72 -15.96
C GLU A 311 12.77 7.01 -14.62
N HIS A 312 11.73 6.25 -14.26
CA HIS A 312 10.96 6.50 -13.04
C HIS A 312 11.41 5.64 -11.84
N ILE A 313 11.70 6.30 -10.71
CA ILE A 313 12.15 5.65 -9.48
C ILE A 313 10.99 4.86 -8.84
N GLY A 314 11.22 3.56 -8.58
CA GLY A 314 10.29 2.71 -7.82
C GLY A 314 9.23 1.98 -8.64
N LEU A 315 9.27 2.06 -9.97
CA LEU A 315 8.48 1.22 -10.88
C LEU A 315 9.33 0.04 -11.35
N ASP A 316 9.46 -0.95 -10.48
CA ASP A 316 10.44 -2.04 -10.56
C ASP A 316 9.79 -3.41 -10.80
N HIS A 317 8.65 -3.43 -11.49
CA HIS A 317 7.86 -4.62 -11.83
C HIS A 317 7.52 -5.53 -10.63
N CYS A 318 7.43 -4.97 -9.42
CA CYS A 318 6.92 -5.68 -8.26
C CYS A 318 5.39 -5.53 -8.15
N TYR A 319 4.78 -6.32 -7.27
CA TYR A 319 3.35 -6.20 -6.99
C TYR A 319 2.96 -4.78 -6.54
N ASP A 320 3.79 -4.16 -5.69
CA ASP A 320 3.48 -2.86 -5.11
C ASP A 320 3.46 -1.75 -6.17
N CYS A 321 4.39 -1.76 -7.13
CA CYS A 321 4.40 -0.79 -8.21
C CYS A 321 3.31 -1.08 -9.24
N ARG A 322 3.05 -2.34 -9.60
CA ARG A 322 1.94 -2.67 -10.51
C ARG A 322 0.59 -2.28 -9.90
N THR A 323 0.42 -2.50 -8.61
CA THR A 323 -0.77 -2.08 -7.87
C THR A 323 -0.96 -0.56 -7.91
N GLU A 324 0.10 0.20 -7.65
CA GLU A 324 0.02 1.66 -7.74
C GLU A 324 -0.36 2.13 -9.15
N LEU A 325 0.31 1.59 -10.17
CA LEU A 325 -0.01 1.91 -11.57
C LEU A 325 -1.48 1.61 -11.88
N PHE A 326 -1.97 0.44 -11.47
CA PHE A 326 -3.36 0.05 -11.66
C PHE A 326 -4.33 1.02 -10.95
N ILE A 327 -4.07 1.38 -9.69
CA ILE A 327 -4.93 2.31 -8.94
C ILE A 327 -4.96 3.69 -9.61
N LEU A 328 -3.80 4.20 -10.05
CA LEU A 328 -3.70 5.49 -10.73
C LEU A 328 -4.35 5.45 -12.12
N GLU A 329 -4.22 4.34 -12.87
CA GLU A 329 -4.93 4.10 -14.14
C GLU A 329 -6.44 4.22 -13.92
N GLN A 330 -6.97 3.56 -12.88
CA GLN A 330 -8.40 3.62 -12.55
C GLN A 330 -8.83 5.05 -12.20
N TYR A 331 -8.06 5.77 -11.39
CA TYR A 331 -8.34 7.16 -11.03
C TYR A 331 -8.37 8.07 -12.27
N VAL A 332 -7.34 8.00 -13.13
CA VAL A 332 -7.25 8.82 -14.34
C VAL A 332 -8.42 8.54 -15.29
N ARG A 333 -8.81 7.27 -15.46
CA ARG A 333 -9.92 6.90 -16.35
C ARG A 333 -11.29 7.25 -15.78
N LYS A 334 -11.52 6.99 -14.50
CA LYS A 334 -12.86 7.10 -13.89
C LYS A 334 -13.15 8.51 -13.36
N ILE A 335 -12.14 9.17 -12.81
CA ILE A 335 -12.31 10.49 -12.17
C ILE A 335 -11.92 11.61 -13.13
N LYS A 336 -10.77 11.51 -13.79
CA LYS A 336 -10.36 12.50 -14.80
C LYS A 336 -10.95 12.26 -16.19
N GLN A 337 -11.62 11.12 -16.40
CA GLN A 337 -12.30 10.75 -17.65
C GLN A 337 -11.39 10.76 -18.88
N VAL A 338 -10.09 10.52 -18.69
CA VAL A 338 -9.12 10.42 -19.79
C VAL A 338 -9.26 9.06 -20.46
N LYS A 339 -9.45 9.07 -21.78
CA LYS A 339 -9.68 7.85 -22.58
C LYS A 339 -8.45 7.42 -23.38
N GLU A 340 -7.68 8.37 -23.90
CA GLU A 340 -6.52 8.10 -24.75
C GLU A 340 -5.37 7.46 -23.96
N GLU A 341 -4.93 6.28 -24.41
CA GLU A 341 -3.97 5.43 -23.68
C GLU A 341 -2.64 6.12 -23.37
N ASP A 342 -2.07 6.84 -24.34
CA ASP A 342 -0.79 7.52 -24.14
C ASP A 342 -0.91 8.66 -23.12
N GLU A 343 -2.05 9.36 -23.10
CA GLU A 343 -2.31 10.41 -22.13
C GLU A 343 -2.61 9.82 -20.74
N VAL A 344 -3.31 8.69 -20.65
CA VAL A 344 -3.46 7.93 -19.40
C VAL A 344 -2.09 7.58 -18.83
N LYS A 345 -1.21 6.99 -19.65
CA LYS A 345 0.14 6.59 -19.22
C LYS A 345 0.95 7.78 -18.72
N LYS A 346 0.96 8.88 -19.48
CA LYS A 346 1.66 10.12 -19.12
C LYS A 346 1.15 10.69 -17.78
N GLN A 347 -0.16 10.74 -17.57
CA GLN A 347 -0.72 11.25 -16.31
C GLN A 347 -0.46 10.32 -15.13
N VAL A 348 -0.53 9.01 -15.32
CA VAL A 348 -0.18 8.02 -14.29
C VAL A 348 1.28 8.16 -13.87
N LEU A 349 2.21 8.29 -14.83
CA LEU A 349 3.63 8.51 -14.54
C LEU A 349 3.87 9.82 -13.78
N LYS A 350 3.19 10.90 -14.20
CA LYS A 350 3.24 12.18 -13.49
C LYS A 350 2.75 12.05 -12.05
N LEU A 351 1.58 11.43 -11.84
CA LEU A 351 1.01 11.23 -10.51
C LEU A 351 1.91 10.36 -9.63
N SER A 352 2.48 9.28 -10.17
CA SER A 352 3.40 8.41 -9.43
C SER A 352 4.66 9.17 -9.00
N SER A 353 5.22 10.01 -9.88
CA SER A 353 6.36 10.88 -9.54
C SER A 353 5.99 11.92 -8.49
N ASP A 354 4.85 12.60 -8.64
CA ASP A 354 4.38 13.60 -7.68
C ASP A 354 4.17 12.99 -6.29
N ILE A 355 3.64 11.77 -6.21
CA ILE A 355 3.47 11.03 -4.95
C ILE A 355 4.82 10.62 -4.35
N TRP A 356 5.79 10.23 -5.19
CA TRP A 356 7.14 9.99 -4.71
C TRP A 356 7.73 11.25 -4.07
N ASP A 357 7.68 12.38 -4.76
CA ASP A 357 8.32 13.61 -4.32
C ASP A 357 7.62 14.22 -3.09
N LYS A 358 6.29 14.26 -3.08
CA LYS A 358 5.51 14.96 -2.04
C LYS A 358 5.25 14.10 -0.80
N ILE A 359 5.04 12.80 -0.96
CA ILE A 359 4.59 11.91 0.12
C ILE A 359 5.71 10.97 0.57
N THR A 360 6.61 10.58 -0.35
CA THR A 360 7.62 9.55 -0.05
C THR A 360 8.97 10.17 0.36
N SER A 361 9.41 11.26 -0.28
CA SER A 361 10.67 11.94 0.09
C SER A 361 10.55 12.99 1.18
N ASN A 362 9.35 13.52 1.46
CA ASN A 362 9.16 14.36 2.63
C ASN A 362 9.29 13.51 3.90
N LYS A 363 10.35 13.80 4.65
CA LYS A 363 10.81 13.07 5.82
C LYS A 363 9.64 12.81 6.76
N GLN A 364 9.34 11.53 7.01
CA GLN A 364 8.71 11.13 8.26
C GLN A 364 9.61 11.66 9.37
N VAL A 365 9.18 12.74 10.04
CA VAL A 365 9.76 13.11 11.32
C VAL A 365 9.58 11.88 12.20
N PRO A 366 10.66 11.29 12.76
CA PRO A 366 10.52 10.16 13.65
C PRO A 366 9.62 10.60 14.79
N SER A 367 8.51 9.88 15.01
CA SER A 367 7.77 10.04 16.25
C SER A 367 8.78 9.88 17.39
N ARG A 368 8.96 10.95 18.16
CA ARG A 368 9.77 10.87 19.37
C ARG A 368 9.10 9.82 20.23
N LYS A 369 9.81 8.70 20.45
CA LYS A 369 9.51 7.77 21.53
C LYS A 369 9.27 8.61 22.79
N ARG A 370 8.07 8.51 23.36
CA ARG A 370 7.82 8.79 24.76
C ARG A 370 7.39 7.47 25.38
#